data_AF-A0A4Q9KWX5-F1
#
_entry.id   AF-A0A4Q9KWX5-F1
#
_cell.length_a   1.000
_cell.length_b   1.000
_cell.length_c   1.000
_cell.angle_alpha   90.00
_cell.angle_beta   90.00
_cell.angle_gamma   90.00
#
_symmetry.space_group_name_H-M   'P 1'
#
loop_
_entity.id
_entity.type
_entity.pdbx_description
1 polymer ?
#
loop_
_entity_poly.entity_id
_entity_poly.type
_entity_poly.pdbx_seq_one_letter_code
_entity_poly.pdbx_strand_id
1 'polypeptide(L)'
;KIFCRLEIILGNFYASNLFIILLNELNIKSLIISNKDNYKILDKQFNFHILSTKIFKSIVIINFKDISSLLFLSKLNLAIPNNIEFLSFRNLVVPVNILNSFLESRKLIGLVLNEMKFTGAFPFIKDFYDSNETLEYINICYADINSTCWNNFFSRTNVRKIILSFSSSSAEACFLKEFYASAPYKSVRYIEVRFHRASVISKKILEFLKHFTILELLKLHGYIIEKNAEFHIPNAIECMKDLEYLEISQLNYNPDFYNFLPGKSRISVLHIYNVLLDKEAPLIDFIKNHKSLTELDLRETVITKSCLQEIFRLEHLKTFIMKSCVLELFMDDLLLEFASKRLNTLCLSHIDSNYIKYFNFVTKLDCLEYLEILNNKLLPGYVPNLSEKYNLSLKKLSYISTILDEDIMNRMGQLEVLNELYLSKCSFIYTHFHKLGNFCKFFNSLKILDLSCVELNIEDLNYIKNFKKLIKLSIKMPDFDLIPLKNCLIFLPICQLQIFYGKQKGNYDIIRKYLFEQNFDLV
;
A
#
# COMPACT_ATOMS: atom_id res chain seq x y z
N LYS A 1 -21.84 7.19 -23.55
CA LYS A 1 -22.09 8.41 -24.36
C LYS A 1 -20.79 9.10 -24.80
N ILE A 2 -19.87 9.42 -23.88
CA ILE A 2 -18.58 10.06 -24.21
C ILE A 2 -17.78 9.21 -25.19
N PHE A 3 -17.60 7.92 -24.90
CA PHE A 3 -16.91 6.97 -25.78
C PHE A 3 -17.45 6.98 -27.21
N CYS A 4 -18.78 6.86 -27.39
CA CYS A 4 -19.38 6.90 -28.72
C CYS A 4 -19.17 8.23 -29.47
N ARG A 5 -19.16 9.36 -28.76
CA ARG A 5 -18.85 10.67 -29.38
C ARG A 5 -17.39 10.73 -29.85
N LEU A 6 -16.47 10.21 -29.04
CA LEU A 6 -15.07 10.09 -29.43
C LEU A 6 -14.92 9.23 -30.68
N GLU A 7 -15.55 8.06 -30.73
CA GLU A 7 -15.52 7.18 -31.90
C GLU A 7 -16.07 7.85 -33.16
N ILE A 8 -17.14 8.67 -33.05
CA ILE A 8 -17.67 9.45 -34.17
C ILE A 8 -16.65 10.49 -34.66
N ILE A 9 -15.98 11.20 -33.74
CA ILE A 9 -14.95 12.18 -34.09
C ILE A 9 -13.76 11.50 -34.76
N LEU A 10 -13.30 10.37 -34.22
CA LEU A 10 -12.20 9.58 -34.76
C LEU A 10 -12.56 8.86 -36.08
N GLY A 11 -13.85 8.81 -36.44
CA GLY A 11 -14.29 8.43 -37.78
C GLY A 11 -13.83 9.41 -38.86
N ASN A 12 -13.52 10.66 -38.52
CA ASN A 12 -12.89 11.61 -39.43
C ASN A 12 -11.38 11.34 -39.52
N PHE A 13 -10.89 11.13 -40.75
CA PHE A 13 -9.49 10.81 -41.03
C PHE A 13 -8.49 11.85 -40.47
N TYR A 14 -8.77 13.15 -40.64
CA TYR A 14 -7.89 14.22 -40.16
C TYR A 14 -7.85 14.28 -38.63
N ALA A 15 -9.02 14.16 -37.99
CA ALA A 15 -9.11 14.13 -36.53
C ALA A 15 -8.38 12.90 -35.95
N SER A 16 -8.52 11.74 -36.58
CA SER A 16 -7.83 10.51 -36.19
C SER A 16 -6.30 10.65 -36.30
N ASN A 17 -5.80 11.21 -37.41
CA ASN A 17 -4.36 11.41 -37.60
C ASN A 17 -3.78 12.41 -36.59
N LEU A 18 -4.46 13.53 -36.35
CA LEU A 18 -4.05 14.49 -35.32
C LEU A 18 -4.02 13.84 -33.93
N PHE A 19 -5.03 13.03 -33.62
CA PHE A 19 -5.07 12.29 -32.36
C PHE A 19 -3.91 11.30 -32.23
N ILE A 20 -3.59 10.55 -33.28
CA ILE A 20 -2.43 9.64 -33.31
C ILE A 20 -1.12 10.40 -33.09
N ILE A 21 -0.93 11.53 -33.78
CA ILE A 21 0.27 12.37 -33.62
C ILE A 21 0.41 12.81 -32.16
N LEU A 22 -0.67 13.33 -31.56
CA LEU A 22 -0.68 13.75 -30.16
C LEU A 22 -0.33 12.61 -29.20
N LEU A 23 -0.90 11.41 -29.40
CA LEU A 23 -0.60 10.26 -28.54
C LEU A 23 0.86 9.82 -28.68
N ASN A 24 1.43 9.88 -29.89
CA ASN A 24 2.84 9.57 -30.11
C ASN A 24 3.78 10.60 -29.47
N GLU A 25 3.50 11.90 -29.60
CA GLU A 25 4.27 12.99 -28.97
C GLU A 25 4.25 12.88 -27.44
N LEU A 26 3.12 12.50 -26.85
CA LEU A 26 2.98 12.28 -25.41
C LEU A 26 3.46 10.89 -24.95
N ASN A 27 3.91 10.02 -25.87
CA ASN A 27 4.29 8.64 -25.62
C ASN A 27 3.20 7.82 -24.88
N ILE A 28 1.93 8.05 -25.23
CA ILE A 28 0.79 7.33 -24.65
C ILE A 28 0.56 6.04 -25.43
N LYS A 29 0.86 4.90 -24.80
CA LYS A 29 0.71 3.55 -25.39
C LYS A 29 -0.31 2.67 -24.66
N SER A 30 -1.06 3.22 -23.71
CA SER A 30 -2.07 2.49 -22.94
C SER A 30 -3.46 3.06 -23.17
N LEU A 31 -4.45 2.17 -23.25
CA LEU A 31 -5.86 2.52 -23.38
C LEU A 31 -6.68 1.87 -22.26
N ILE A 32 -7.49 2.67 -21.58
CA ILE A 32 -8.44 2.20 -20.55
C ILE A 32 -9.86 2.36 -21.08
N ILE A 33 -10.57 1.23 -21.19
CA ILE A 33 -11.98 1.17 -21.56
C ILE A 33 -12.78 0.83 -20.30
N SER A 34 -13.57 1.78 -19.81
CA SER A 34 -14.29 1.69 -18.54
C SER A 34 -15.78 1.91 -18.70
N ASN A 35 -16.59 1.04 -18.10
CA ASN A 35 -18.03 1.27 -17.91
C ASN A 35 -18.33 1.68 -16.45
N LYS A 36 -17.78 2.83 -16.03
CA LYS A 36 -17.80 3.32 -14.63
C LYS A 36 -19.20 3.33 -13.99
N ASP A 37 -20.22 3.71 -14.74
CA ASP A 37 -21.58 3.88 -14.22
C ASP A 37 -22.47 2.65 -14.48
N ASN A 38 -21.88 1.51 -14.90
CA ASN A 38 -22.59 0.29 -15.29
C ASN A 38 -23.78 0.56 -16.24
N TYR A 39 -23.60 1.50 -17.18
CA TYR A 39 -24.65 1.80 -18.13
C TYR A 39 -24.95 0.57 -18.98
N LYS A 40 -26.24 0.28 -19.16
CA LYS A 40 -26.70 -0.73 -20.11
C LYS A 40 -26.19 -0.38 -21.50
N ILE A 41 -25.40 -1.26 -22.08
CA ILE A 41 -24.84 -1.05 -23.42
C ILE A 41 -25.86 -1.61 -24.40
N LEU A 42 -26.54 -0.73 -25.11
CA LEU A 42 -27.48 -1.13 -26.15
C LEU A 42 -26.72 -1.70 -27.34
N ASP A 43 -27.24 -2.78 -27.92
CA ASP A 43 -26.71 -3.41 -29.14
C ASP A 43 -26.86 -2.48 -30.34
N LYS A 44 -25.91 -1.56 -30.49
CA LYS A 44 -25.70 -0.79 -31.71
C LYS A 44 -24.47 -1.34 -32.45
N GLN A 45 -24.35 -1.01 -33.73
CA GLN A 45 -23.08 -1.18 -34.44
C GLN A 45 -22.05 -0.27 -33.75
N PHE A 46 -21.09 -0.88 -33.07
CA PHE A 46 -19.95 -0.18 -32.48
C PHE A 46 -18.79 -0.29 -33.46
N ASN A 47 -18.31 0.86 -33.92
CA ASN A 47 -17.04 0.96 -34.62
C ASN A 47 -16.00 1.46 -33.63
N PHE A 48 -14.83 0.80 -33.62
CA PHE A 48 -13.72 1.10 -32.71
C PHE A 48 -12.56 1.71 -33.49
N HIS A 49 -12.75 2.93 -33.99
CA HIS A 49 -11.74 3.74 -34.68
C HIS A 49 -10.50 3.99 -33.81
N ILE A 50 -10.66 4.12 -32.49
CA ILE A 50 -9.49 4.29 -31.61
C ILE A 50 -8.54 3.07 -31.69
N LEU A 51 -9.08 1.86 -31.84
CA LEU A 51 -8.28 0.63 -31.87
C LEU A 51 -7.65 0.36 -33.24
N SER A 52 -8.21 0.92 -34.33
CA SER A 52 -7.63 0.78 -35.67
C SER A 52 -6.29 1.53 -35.83
N THR A 53 -5.97 2.43 -34.90
CA THR A 53 -4.70 3.18 -34.86
C THR A 53 -3.48 2.28 -34.59
N LYS A 54 -3.67 1.13 -33.92
CA LYS A 54 -2.62 0.14 -33.59
C LYS A 54 -1.42 0.66 -32.79
N ILE A 55 -1.52 1.86 -32.21
CA ILE A 55 -0.46 2.49 -31.38
C ILE A 55 -0.38 1.91 -29.97
N PHE A 56 -1.50 1.39 -29.47
CA PHE A 56 -1.58 0.90 -28.11
C PHE A 56 -0.83 -0.42 -27.97
N LYS A 57 -0.12 -0.57 -26.85
CA LYS A 57 0.56 -1.79 -26.40
C LYS A 57 -0.07 -2.39 -25.15
N SER A 58 -0.85 -1.60 -24.43
CA SER A 58 -1.54 -2.02 -23.22
C SER A 58 -3.01 -1.65 -23.27
N ILE A 59 -3.89 -2.59 -22.94
CA ILE A 59 -5.33 -2.36 -22.85
C ILE A 59 -5.85 -2.82 -21.48
N VAL A 60 -6.63 -1.94 -20.85
CA VAL A 60 -7.35 -2.22 -19.61
C VAL A 60 -8.85 -2.14 -19.89
N ILE A 61 -9.58 -3.20 -19.54
CA ILE A 61 -11.04 -3.27 -19.64
C ILE A 61 -11.60 -3.42 -18.23
N ILE A 62 -12.48 -2.50 -17.82
CA ILE A 62 -12.94 -2.41 -16.42
C ILE A 62 -14.45 -2.14 -16.30
N ASN A 63 -15.08 -2.77 -15.29
CA ASN A 63 -16.47 -2.58 -14.87
C ASN A 63 -17.55 -3.06 -15.86
N PHE A 64 -17.37 -4.18 -16.55
CA PHE A 64 -18.41 -4.77 -17.41
C PHE A 64 -19.08 -5.97 -16.71
N LYS A 65 -20.18 -5.71 -15.99
CA LYS A 65 -20.88 -6.71 -15.15
C LYS A 65 -22.21 -7.23 -15.69
N ASP A 66 -22.80 -6.53 -16.65
CA ASP A 66 -24.13 -6.85 -17.17
C ASP A 66 -24.04 -7.73 -18.43
N ILE A 67 -25.01 -8.61 -18.64
CA ILE A 67 -25.12 -9.48 -19.82
C ILE A 67 -25.14 -8.63 -21.11
N SER A 68 -25.73 -7.43 -21.07
CA SER A 68 -25.72 -6.50 -22.21
C SER A 68 -24.32 -6.10 -22.68
N SER A 69 -23.31 -6.22 -21.81
CA SER A 69 -21.92 -5.93 -22.18
C SER A 69 -21.24 -7.04 -22.99
N LEU A 70 -21.77 -8.27 -23.00
CA LEU A 70 -21.08 -9.40 -23.62
C LEU A 70 -20.91 -9.23 -25.13
N LEU A 71 -21.92 -8.68 -25.80
CA LEU A 71 -21.85 -8.37 -27.23
C LEU A 71 -20.91 -7.20 -27.53
N PHE A 72 -20.81 -6.24 -26.62
CA PHE A 72 -19.81 -5.19 -26.71
C PHE A 72 -18.39 -5.77 -26.56
N LEU A 73 -18.17 -6.64 -25.58
CA LEU A 73 -16.89 -7.30 -25.34
C LEU A 73 -16.48 -8.20 -26.50
N SER A 74 -17.41 -8.93 -27.12
CA SER A 74 -17.09 -9.76 -28.29
C SER A 74 -16.68 -8.91 -29.50
N LYS A 75 -17.39 -7.81 -29.79
CA LYS A 75 -17.00 -6.87 -30.85
C LYS A 75 -15.68 -6.17 -30.53
N LEU A 76 -15.48 -5.80 -29.27
CA LEU A 76 -14.24 -5.20 -28.81
C LEU A 76 -13.06 -6.14 -29.03
N ASN A 77 -13.20 -7.42 -28.70
CA ASN A 77 -12.15 -8.42 -28.94
C ASN A 77 -11.70 -8.45 -30.40
N LEU A 78 -12.65 -8.42 -31.34
CA LEU A 78 -12.34 -8.41 -32.78
C LEU A 78 -11.61 -7.13 -33.22
N ALA A 79 -11.85 -6.01 -32.55
CA ALA A 79 -11.23 -4.74 -32.87
C ALA A 79 -9.84 -4.56 -32.24
N ILE A 80 -9.55 -5.24 -31.12
CA ILE A 80 -8.26 -5.12 -30.46
C ILE A 80 -7.15 -5.71 -31.33
N PRO A 81 -6.09 -4.95 -31.64
CA PRO A 81 -4.95 -5.44 -32.40
C PRO A 81 -4.24 -6.64 -31.75
N ASN A 82 -3.58 -7.48 -32.56
CA ASN A 82 -2.83 -8.63 -32.07
C ASN A 82 -1.45 -8.27 -31.51
N ASN A 83 -0.96 -7.05 -31.76
CA ASN A 83 0.35 -6.55 -31.30
C ASN A 83 0.33 -5.97 -29.87
N ILE A 84 -0.76 -6.20 -29.12
CA ILE A 84 -0.88 -5.85 -27.71
C ILE A 84 0.03 -6.75 -26.89
N GLU A 85 0.76 -6.12 -25.96
CA GLU A 85 1.71 -6.77 -25.06
C GLU A 85 1.10 -6.97 -23.67
N PHE A 86 0.21 -6.07 -23.23
CA PHE A 86 -0.39 -6.13 -21.90
C PHE A 86 -1.91 -6.06 -21.97
N LEU A 87 -2.58 -7.01 -21.31
CA LEU A 87 -4.03 -7.04 -21.21
C LEU A 87 -4.47 -7.14 -19.76
N SER A 88 -5.40 -6.27 -19.36
CA SER A 88 -5.94 -6.25 -18.00
C SER A 88 -7.46 -6.25 -18.01
N PHE A 89 -8.06 -7.23 -17.35
CA PHE A 89 -9.49 -7.27 -17.05
C PHE A 89 -9.71 -7.02 -15.56
N ARG A 90 -10.61 -6.10 -15.23
CA ARG A 90 -10.91 -5.75 -13.83
C ARG A 90 -12.40 -5.62 -13.58
N ASN A 91 -12.94 -6.37 -12.63
CA ASN A 91 -14.33 -6.25 -12.19
C ASN A 91 -15.33 -6.58 -13.34
N LEU A 92 -15.14 -7.73 -13.98
CA LEU A 92 -15.94 -8.20 -15.12
C LEU A 92 -16.75 -9.46 -14.78
N VAL A 93 -17.91 -9.59 -15.42
CA VAL A 93 -18.65 -10.85 -15.51
C VAL A 93 -18.62 -11.28 -16.97
N VAL A 94 -17.95 -12.39 -17.27
CA VAL A 94 -17.73 -12.81 -18.66
C VAL A 94 -17.77 -14.34 -18.81
N PRO A 95 -18.42 -14.87 -19.86
CA PRO A 95 -18.29 -16.26 -20.26
C PRO A 95 -16.84 -16.62 -20.58
N VAL A 96 -16.42 -17.84 -20.20
CA VAL A 96 -15.03 -18.31 -20.39
C VAL A 96 -14.61 -18.28 -21.86
N ASN A 97 -15.49 -18.63 -22.79
CA ASN A 97 -15.20 -18.60 -24.23
C ASN A 97 -14.88 -17.19 -24.75
N ILE A 98 -15.54 -16.15 -24.25
CA ILE A 98 -15.22 -14.77 -24.62
C ILE A 98 -13.84 -14.40 -24.10
N LEU A 99 -13.50 -14.75 -22.85
CA LEU A 99 -12.15 -14.53 -22.32
C LEU A 99 -11.10 -15.27 -23.17
N ASN A 100 -11.32 -16.55 -23.48
CA ASN A 100 -10.39 -17.32 -24.33
C ASN A 100 -10.15 -16.63 -25.67
N SER A 101 -11.21 -16.13 -26.32
CA SER A 101 -11.08 -15.40 -27.58
C SER A 101 -10.23 -14.13 -27.48
N PHE A 102 -10.17 -13.48 -26.30
CA PHE A 102 -9.26 -12.37 -26.05
C PHE A 102 -7.79 -12.80 -25.95
N LEU A 103 -7.53 -14.05 -25.59
CA LEU A 103 -6.19 -14.53 -25.25
C LEU A 103 -5.55 -15.32 -26.41
N GLU A 104 -6.36 -16.09 -27.16
CA GLU A 104 -5.93 -16.97 -28.26
C GLU A 104 -5.15 -16.27 -29.38
N SER A 105 -5.43 -15.00 -29.64
CA SER A 105 -4.91 -14.28 -30.81
C SER A 105 -3.65 -13.44 -30.54
N ARG A 106 -3.09 -13.46 -29.32
CA ARG A 106 -2.17 -12.40 -28.86
C ARG A 106 -0.94 -12.95 -28.15
N LYS A 107 0.24 -12.47 -28.52
CA LYS A 107 1.52 -12.75 -27.84
C LYS A 107 1.70 -11.80 -26.67
N LEU A 108 0.98 -12.06 -25.59
CA LEU A 108 1.01 -11.21 -24.40
C LEU A 108 2.31 -11.39 -23.61
N ILE A 109 2.85 -10.28 -23.14
CA ILE A 109 3.95 -10.20 -22.16
C ILE A 109 3.36 -10.15 -20.74
N GLY A 110 2.20 -9.51 -20.56
CA GLY A 110 1.57 -9.39 -19.25
C GLY A 110 0.06 -9.55 -19.25
N LEU A 111 -0.46 -10.26 -18.25
CA LEU A 111 -1.88 -10.48 -18.03
C LEU A 111 -2.31 -10.09 -16.61
N VAL A 112 -3.37 -9.29 -16.49
CA VAL A 112 -4.02 -8.97 -15.22
C VAL A 112 -5.48 -9.43 -15.26
N LEU A 113 -5.87 -10.25 -14.28
CA LEU A 113 -7.26 -10.65 -14.03
C LEU A 113 -7.60 -10.26 -12.60
N ASN A 114 -8.45 -9.26 -12.41
CA ASN A 114 -8.84 -8.80 -11.07
C ASN A 114 -10.37 -8.80 -10.91
N GLU A 115 -10.88 -9.40 -9.84
CA GLU A 115 -12.32 -9.45 -9.53
C GLU A 115 -13.15 -9.98 -10.72
N MET A 116 -12.72 -11.10 -11.30
CA MET A 116 -13.36 -11.72 -12.46
C MET A 116 -14.43 -12.72 -11.99
N LYS A 117 -15.62 -12.68 -12.61
CA LYS A 117 -16.64 -13.72 -12.46
C LYS A 117 -16.87 -14.41 -13.79
N PHE A 118 -16.71 -15.72 -13.81
CA PHE A 118 -16.92 -16.54 -15.00
C PHE A 118 -18.33 -17.12 -15.02
N THR A 119 -18.96 -17.13 -16.20
CA THR A 119 -20.28 -17.74 -16.41
C THR A 119 -20.22 -18.84 -17.48
N GLY A 120 -21.10 -19.84 -17.37
CA GLY A 120 -21.15 -21.02 -18.25
C GLY A 120 -20.49 -22.26 -17.65
N ALA A 121 -20.73 -23.43 -18.25
CA ALA A 121 -20.03 -24.65 -17.88
C ALA A 121 -18.53 -24.46 -18.15
N PHE A 122 -17.68 -25.00 -17.28
CA PHE A 122 -16.23 -24.98 -17.45
C PHE A 122 -15.75 -26.21 -18.23
N PRO A 123 -15.63 -26.15 -19.57
CA PRO A 123 -14.68 -26.99 -20.26
C PRO A 123 -13.59 -26.08 -20.80
N PHE A 124 -12.43 -26.12 -20.15
CA PHE A 124 -11.14 -25.71 -20.70
C PHE A 124 -11.00 -24.24 -21.12
N ILE A 125 -10.09 -23.55 -20.43
CA ILE A 125 -9.16 -22.71 -21.18
C ILE A 125 -8.30 -23.73 -21.94
N LYS A 126 -8.60 -24.03 -23.21
CA LYS A 126 -7.84 -25.03 -23.99
C LYS A 126 -6.73 -24.37 -24.81
N ASP A 127 -6.90 -23.07 -25.08
CA ASP A 127 -6.13 -22.36 -26.11
C ASP A 127 -5.49 -21.04 -25.61
N PHE A 128 -5.37 -20.84 -24.29
CA PHE A 128 -4.49 -19.82 -23.71
C PHE A 128 -2.99 -20.04 -24.03
N TYR A 129 -2.66 -21.12 -24.75
CA TYR A 129 -1.40 -21.83 -24.59
C TYR A 129 -0.43 -21.78 -25.77
N ASP A 130 -0.86 -21.40 -26.98
CA ASP A 130 0.10 -21.17 -28.09
C ASP A 130 0.77 -19.77 -27.98
N SER A 131 0.27 -18.91 -27.08
CA SER A 131 0.78 -17.57 -26.81
C SER A 131 1.57 -17.42 -25.49
N ASN A 132 1.71 -18.49 -24.69
CA ASN A 132 2.26 -18.41 -23.32
C ASN A 132 3.79 -18.35 -23.22
N GLU A 133 4.52 -18.60 -24.31
CA GLU A 133 5.99 -18.50 -24.29
C GLU A 133 6.48 -17.07 -24.03
N THR A 134 5.68 -16.05 -24.40
CA THR A 134 6.04 -14.64 -24.24
C THR A 134 5.63 -14.04 -22.91
N LEU A 135 4.83 -14.76 -22.10
CA LEU A 135 4.27 -14.22 -20.88
C LEU A 135 5.34 -14.13 -19.78
N GLU A 136 5.65 -12.92 -19.35
CA GLU A 136 6.63 -12.63 -18.29
C GLU A 136 5.97 -12.16 -16.99
N TYR A 137 4.72 -11.68 -17.05
CA TYR A 137 4.02 -11.04 -15.93
C TYR A 137 2.59 -11.57 -15.78
N ILE A 138 2.23 -12.01 -14.58
CA ILE A 138 0.83 -12.29 -14.21
C ILE A 138 0.42 -11.59 -12.92
N ASN A 139 -0.82 -11.15 -12.89
CA ASN A 139 -1.49 -10.64 -11.70
C ASN A 139 -2.94 -11.14 -11.67
N ILE A 140 -3.21 -12.15 -10.87
CA ILE A 140 -4.52 -12.79 -10.78
C ILE A 140 -5.05 -12.63 -9.36
N CYS A 141 -6.00 -11.72 -9.19
CA CYS A 141 -6.60 -11.37 -7.91
C CYS A 141 -8.11 -11.61 -7.94
N TYR A 142 -8.62 -12.39 -6.99
CA TYR A 142 -10.06 -12.67 -6.84
C TYR A 142 -10.69 -13.22 -8.13
N ALA A 143 -10.01 -14.17 -8.76
CA ALA A 143 -10.49 -14.89 -9.95
C ALA A 143 -10.28 -16.39 -9.75
N ASP A 144 -11.33 -17.18 -9.97
CA ASP A 144 -11.29 -18.64 -9.77
C ASP A 144 -10.72 -19.34 -11.01
N ILE A 145 -9.48 -19.81 -10.92
CA ILE A 145 -8.78 -20.56 -11.97
C ILE A 145 -8.65 -22.02 -11.55
N ASN A 146 -9.05 -22.95 -12.42
CA ASN A 146 -9.02 -24.38 -12.11
C ASN A 146 -7.62 -25.01 -12.26
N SER A 147 -7.44 -26.22 -11.72
CA SER A 147 -6.14 -26.93 -11.77
C SER A 147 -5.62 -27.17 -13.18
N THR A 148 -6.45 -27.59 -14.14
CA THR A 148 -5.99 -27.82 -15.51
C THR A 148 -5.37 -26.57 -16.12
N CYS A 149 -5.94 -25.39 -15.84
CA CYS A 149 -5.41 -24.13 -16.33
C CYS A 149 -4.04 -23.80 -15.70
N TRP A 150 -3.88 -24.05 -14.40
CA TRP A 150 -2.63 -23.87 -13.69
C TRP A 150 -1.53 -24.82 -14.16
N ASN A 151 -1.84 -26.11 -14.33
CA ASN A 151 -0.89 -27.10 -14.86
C ASN A 151 -0.30 -26.65 -16.20
N ASN A 152 -1.18 -26.26 -17.11
CA ASN A 152 -0.78 -25.81 -18.43
C ASN A 152 0.00 -24.48 -18.37
N PHE A 153 -0.35 -23.57 -17.46
CA PHE A 153 0.41 -22.33 -17.24
C PHE A 153 1.84 -22.64 -16.78
N PHE A 154 2.01 -23.55 -15.84
CA PHE A 154 3.32 -23.86 -15.27
C PHE A 154 4.22 -24.70 -16.19
N SER A 155 3.65 -25.46 -17.12
CA SER A 155 4.43 -26.31 -18.03
C SER A 155 5.11 -25.56 -19.18
N ARG A 156 4.74 -24.31 -19.48
CA ARG A 156 5.18 -23.61 -20.72
C ARG A 156 5.65 -22.17 -20.55
N THR A 157 5.57 -21.59 -19.35
CA THR A 157 5.78 -20.15 -19.17
C THR A 157 7.20 -19.79 -18.76
N ASN A 158 7.67 -18.63 -19.24
CA ASN A 158 8.93 -17.98 -18.83
C ASN A 158 8.66 -16.83 -17.84
N VAL A 159 7.66 -17.00 -16.99
CA VAL A 159 7.18 -15.93 -16.11
C VAL A 159 8.29 -15.48 -15.19
N ARG A 160 8.42 -14.16 -15.05
CA ARG A 160 9.38 -13.50 -14.15
C ARG A 160 8.70 -12.97 -12.90
N LYS A 161 7.43 -12.57 -13.01
CA LYS A 161 6.67 -11.94 -11.94
C LYS A 161 5.27 -12.52 -11.78
N ILE A 162 5.00 -13.03 -10.58
CA ILE A 162 3.73 -13.64 -10.18
C ILE A 162 3.12 -12.83 -9.04
N ILE A 163 1.90 -12.34 -9.22
CA ILE A 163 1.09 -11.73 -8.16
C ILE A 163 -0.25 -12.46 -8.09
N LEU A 164 -0.61 -12.96 -6.92
CA LEU A 164 -1.83 -13.74 -6.71
C LEU A 164 -2.56 -13.29 -5.45
N SER A 165 -3.88 -13.22 -5.53
CA SER A 165 -4.75 -13.11 -4.35
C SER A 165 -5.98 -13.98 -4.55
N PHE A 166 -6.24 -14.91 -3.63
CA PHE A 166 -7.31 -15.89 -3.81
C PHE A 166 -8.67 -15.41 -3.28
N SER A 167 -9.71 -15.64 -4.08
CA SER A 167 -11.13 -15.39 -3.74
C SER A 167 -11.72 -16.47 -2.83
N SER A 168 -11.22 -17.70 -2.91
CA SER A 168 -11.76 -18.87 -2.22
C SER A 168 -10.67 -19.90 -1.91
N SER A 169 -10.91 -20.76 -0.91
CA SER A 169 -10.05 -21.90 -0.61
C SER A 169 -9.97 -22.91 -1.76
N SER A 170 -11.03 -23.04 -2.56
CA SER A 170 -11.06 -23.92 -3.73
C SER A 170 -10.14 -23.45 -4.85
N ALA A 171 -10.14 -22.14 -5.16
CA ALA A 171 -9.24 -21.57 -6.16
C ALA A 171 -7.76 -21.71 -5.74
N GLU A 172 -7.49 -21.50 -4.46
CA GLU A 172 -6.17 -21.71 -3.89
C GLU A 172 -5.72 -23.17 -3.96
N ALA A 173 -6.57 -24.11 -3.55
CA ALA A 173 -6.25 -25.54 -3.64
C ALA A 173 -5.95 -25.97 -5.08
N CYS A 174 -6.67 -25.42 -6.05
CA CYS A 174 -6.41 -25.66 -7.47
C CYS A 174 -5.02 -25.18 -7.90
N PHE A 175 -4.61 -23.98 -7.45
CA PHE A 175 -3.28 -23.43 -7.69
C PHE A 175 -2.20 -24.26 -7.01
N LEU A 176 -2.33 -24.48 -5.70
CA LEU A 176 -1.32 -25.16 -4.89
C LEU A 176 -1.01 -26.55 -5.44
N LYS A 177 -2.05 -27.32 -5.79
CA LYS A 177 -1.90 -28.66 -6.38
C LYS A 177 -0.92 -28.68 -7.56
N GLU A 178 -0.99 -27.70 -8.44
CA GLU A 178 -0.20 -27.68 -9.67
C GLU A 178 1.12 -26.90 -9.52
N PHE A 179 1.15 -25.93 -8.61
CA PHE A 179 2.31 -25.07 -8.35
C PHE A 179 3.56 -25.88 -8.01
N TYR A 180 3.46 -26.87 -7.11
CA TYR A 180 4.59 -27.72 -6.72
C TYR A 180 4.74 -28.99 -7.57
N ALA A 181 3.76 -29.31 -8.43
CA ALA A 181 3.82 -30.48 -9.31
C ALA A 181 4.68 -30.26 -10.56
N SER A 182 4.91 -29.00 -10.94
CA SER A 182 5.65 -28.62 -12.14
C SER A 182 7.04 -28.07 -11.76
N ALA A 183 8.11 -28.56 -12.39
CA ALA A 183 9.50 -28.24 -12.07
C ALA A 183 10.25 -27.58 -13.25
N PRO A 184 11.28 -26.73 -13.01
CA PRO A 184 11.36 -25.61 -12.08
C PRO A 184 11.27 -24.25 -12.80
N TYR A 185 10.76 -23.22 -12.12
CA TYR A 185 10.60 -21.85 -12.65
C TYR A 185 11.90 -21.04 -12.61
N LYS A 186 12.83 -21.37 -13.52
CA LYS A 186 14.19 -20.79 -13.54
C LYS A 186 14.23 -19.26 -13.75
N SER A 187 13.16 -18.66 -14.24
CA SER A 187 13.08 -17.23 -14.59
C SER A 187 12.40 -16.36 -13.53
N VAL A 188 11.73 -16.95 -12.54
CA VAL A 188 10.89 -16.20 -11.60
C VAL A 188 11.77 -15.44 -10.61
N ARG A 189 11.58 -14.11 -10.57
CA ARG A 189 12.29 -13.16 -9.72
C ARG A 189 11.38 -12.49 -8.68
N TYR A 190 10.07 -12.47 -8.93
CA TYR A 190 9.10 -11.82 -8.05
C TYR A 190 7.91 -12.75 -7.81
N ILE A 191 7.61 -13.01 -6.54
CA ILE A 191 6.41 -13.74 -6.10
C ILE A 191 5.71 -12.94 -5.01
N GLU A 192 4.42 -12.69 -5.20
CA GLU A 192 3.51 -12.17 -4.19
C GLU A 192 2.24 -13.04 -4.16
N VAL A 193 1.94 -13.62 -3.01
CA VAL A 193 0.76 -14.48 -2.83
C VAL A 193 0.00 -14.07 -1.59
N ARG A 194 -1.29 -13.76 -1.77
CA ARG A 194 -2.25 -13.58 -0.70
C ARG A 194 -3.23 -14.75 -0.67
N PHE A 195 -3.04 -15.59 0.33
CA PHE A 195 -3.84 -16.78 0.62
C PHE A 195 -5.24 -16.42 1.11
N HIS A 196 -6.19 -17.34 0.87
CA HIS A 196 -7.57 -17.18 1.29
C HIS A 196 -7.77 -17.65 2.73
N ARG A 197 -7.79 -16.70 3.68
CA ARG A 197 -8.18 -16.87 5.10
C ARG A 197 -7.75 -18.21 5.73
N ALA A 198 -6.60 -18.19 6.41
CA ALA A 198 -6.09 -19.27 7.25
C ALA A 198 -5.66 -20.54 6.50
N SER A 199 -5.25 -20.36 5.25
CA SER A 199 -4.72 -21.42 4.39
C SER A 199 -3.53 -22.13 5.00
N VAL A 200 -3.61 -23.44 5.09
CA VAL A 200 -2.52 -24.27 5.63
C VAL A 200 -1.50 -24.54 4.53
N ILE A 201 -0.33 -23.93 4.63
CA ILE A 201 0.80 -24.23 3.76
C ILE A 201 1.48 -25.50 4.27
N SER A 202 1.39 -26.55 3.46
CA SER A 202 2.05 -27.83 3.74
C SER A 202 3.55 -27.76 3.57
N LYS A 203 4.26 -28.70 4.22
CA LYS A 203 5.70 -28.93 4.05
C LYS A 203 6.14 -29.00 2.58
N LYS A 204 5.35 -29.66 1.72
CA LYS A 204 5.69 -29.83 0.29
C LYS A 204 5.84 -28.50 -0.44
N ILE A 205 4.96 -27.54 -0.15
CA ILE A 205 5.01 -26.20 -0.78
C ILE A 205 6.27 -25.46 -0.32
N LEU A 206 6.60 -25.56 0.97
CA LEU A 206 7.79 -24.92 1.54
C LEU A 206 9.08 -25.52 0.99
N GLU A 207 9.14 -26.83 0.82
CA GLU A 207 10.26 -27.49 0.17
C GLU A 207 10.39 -27.06 -1.29
N PHE A 208 9.27 -26.90 -1.99
CA PHE A 208 9.26 -26.46 -3.37
C PHE A 208 9.79 -25.03 -3.55
N LEU A 209 9.58 -24.14 -2.57
CA LEU A 209 10.11 -22.77 -2.61
C LEU A 209 11.65 -22.71 -2.73
N LYS A 210 12.37 -23.77 -2.30
CA LYS A 210 13.84 -23.87 -2.44
C LYS A 210 14.32 -23.81 -3.89
N HIS A 211 13.46 -24.11 -4.85
CA HIS A 211 13.82 -24.15 -6.27
C HIS A 211 13.90 -22.76 -6.92
N PHE A 212 13.42 -21.70 -6.25
CA PHE A 212 13.47 -20.32 -6.75
C PHE A 212 14.80 -19.63 -6.41
N THR A 213 15.91 -20.13 -6.97
CA THR A 213 17.26 -19.70 -6.55
C THR A 213 17.62 -18.26 -6.91
N ILE A 214 16.97 -17.68 -7.91
CA ILE A 214 17.18 -16.30 -8.38
C ILE A 214 16.08 -15.33 -7.94
N LEU A 215 15.25 -15.73 -6.96
CA LEU A 215 14.15 -14.92 -6.48
C LEU A 215 14.70 -13.66 -5.78
N GLU A 216 14.27 -12.49 -6.23
CA GLU A 216 14.67 -11.19 -5.67
C GLU A 216 13.67 -10.70 -4.63
N LEU A 217 12.37 -11.02 -4.82
CA LEU A 217 11.28 -10.56 -3.97
C LEU A 217 10.27 -11.67 -3.67
N LEU A 218 10.00 -11.87 -2.39
CA LEU A 218 8.99 -12.80 -1.88
C LEU A 218 8.02 -12.09 -0.92
N LYS A 219 6.72 -12.13 -1.24
CA LYS A 219 5.64 -11.74 -0.32
C LYS A 219 4.65 -12.88 -0.12
N LEU A 220 4.39 -13.26 1.12
CA LEU A 220 3.42 -14.30 1.46
C LEU A 220 2.46 -13.76 2.52
N HIS A 221 1.16 -13.82 2.27
CA HIS A 221 0.14 -13.25 3.14
C HIS A 221 -1.01 -14.18 3.46
N GLY A 222 -1.48 -14.14 4.70
CA GLY A 222 -2.77 -14.72 5.08
C GLY A 222 -2.75 -16.24 5.22
N TYR A 223 -1.63 -16.82 5.64
CA TYR A 223 -1.44 -18.26 5.75
C TYR A 223 -1.13 -18.74 7.17
N ILE A 224 -1.32 -20.03 7.39
CA ILE A 224 -0.90 -20.80 8.57
C ILE A 224 0.06 -21.88 8.08
N ILE A 225 1.08 -22.19 8.87
CA ILE A 225 2.01 -23.27 8.53
C ILE A 225 1.48 -24.59 9.11
N GLU A 226 1.60 -25.67 8.33
CA GLU A 226 1.35 -27.02 8.83
C GLU A 226 2.29 -27.32 10.03
N LYS A 227 1.75 -27.94 11.08
CA LYS A 227 2.52 -28.28 12.28
C LYS A 227 3.79 -29.07 11.92
N ASN A 228 4.94 -28.65 12.44
CA ASN A 228 6.27 -29.21 12.15
C ASN A 228 6.77 -28.98 10.71
N ALA A 229 6.21 -28.02 9.96
CA ALA A 229 6.72 -27.63 8.66
C ALA A 229 7.53 -26.30 8.70
N GLU A 230 7.60 -25.65 9.86
CA GLU A 230 8.07 -24.27 10.03
C GLU A 230 9.55 -24.08 9.69
N PHE A 231 10.38 -25.08 10.04
CA PHE A 231 11.82 -25.09 9.74
C PHE A 231 12.12 -25.21 8.23
N HIS A 232 11.12 -25.44 7.36
CA HIS A 232 11.33 -25.49 5.92
C HIS A 232 11.41 -24.12 5.24
N ILE A 233 10.80 -23.07 5.80
CA ILE A 233 10.88 -21.71 5.24
C ILE A 233 12.30 -21.14 5.32
N PRO A 234 12.99 -21.18 6.47
CA PRO A 234 14.41 -20.82 6.57
C PRO A 234 15.26 -21.47 5.48
N ASN A 235 15.12 -22.78 5.33
CA ASN A 235 15.83 -23.56 4.33
C ASN A 235 15.48 -23.13 2.89
N ALA A 236 14.24 -22.71 2.63
CA ALA A 236 13.83 -22.14 1.35
C ALA A 236 14.50 -20.80 1.09
N ILE A 237 14.51 -19.91 2.09
CA ILE A 237 15.13 -18.59 2.01
C ILE A 237 16.64 -18.71 1.78
N GLU A 238 17.33 -19.64 2.44
CA GLU A 238 18.78 -19.89 2.19
C GLU A 238 19.08 -20.23 0.74
N CYS A 239 18.15 -20.88 0.05
CA CYS A 239 18.33 -21.29 -1.34
C CYS A 239 18.11 -20.11 -2.32
N MET A 240 17.44 -19.04 -1.90
CA MET A 240 17.13 -17.83 -2.69
C MET A 240 18.30 -16.84 -2.59
N LYS A 241 19.35 -17.06 -3.41
CA LYS A 241 20.63 -16.34 -3.29
C LYS A 241 20.53 -14.84 -3.60
N ASP A 242 19.56 -14.47 -4.43
CA ASP A 242 19.35 -13.09 -4.88
C ASP A 242 18.24 -12.37 -4.09
N LEU A 243 17.71 -12.96 -3.01
CA LEU A 243 16.59 -12.40 -2.26
C LEU A 243 17.00 -11.11 -1.54
N GLU A 244 16.37 -10.00 -1.93
CA GLU A 244 16.58 -8.66 -1.37
C GLU A 244 15.38 -8.18 -0.55
N TYR A 245 14.17 -8.62 -0.90
CA TYR A 245 12.92 -8.21 -0.27
C TYR A 245 12.13 -9.42 0.23
N LEU A 246 11.84 -9.45 1.53
CA LEU A 246 11.03 -10.48 2.16
C LEU A 246 9.89 -9.87 2.98
N GLU A 247 8.66 -10.28 2.68
CA GLU A 247 7.47 -9.89 3.41
C GLU A 247 6.63 -11.11 3.78
N ILE A 248 6.43 -11.31 5.07
CA ILE A 248 5.74 -12.48 5.62
C ILE A 248 4.60 -12.00 6.51
N SER A 249 3.38 -12.42 6.17
CA SER A 249 2.18 -12.16 6.95
C SER A 249 1.45 -13.45 7.31
N GLN A 250 1.60 -13.89 8.55
CA GLN A 250 1.05 -15.14 9.07
C GLN A 250 -0.21 -14.89 9.92
N LEU A 251 -1.14 -15.85 9.89
CA LEU A 251 -2.39 -15.83 10.67
C LEU A 251 -2.33 -16.62 11.97
N ASN A 252 -1.28 -17.43 12.16
CA ASN A 252 -1.01 -18.11 13.41
C ASN A 252 0.47 -17.94 13.75
N TYR A 253 0.75 -17.89 15.05
CA TYR A 253 2.08 -17.68 15.58
C TYR A 253 2.75 -19.04 15.90
N ASN A 254 4.00 -19.20 15.44
CA ASN A 254 4.90 -20.24 15.92
C ASN A 254 6.24 -19.60 16.34
N PRO A 255 6.64 -19.70 17.63
CA PRO A 255 7.91 -19.17 18.13
C PRO A 255 9.13 -19.65 17.35
N ASP A 256 9.12 -20.91 16.92
CA ASP A 256 10.26 -21.54 16.28
C ASP A 256 10.51 -20.96 14.89
N PHE A 257 9.49 -20.41 14.22
CA PHE A 257 9.62 -19.87 12.87
C PHE A 257 10.68 -18.77 12.74
N TYR A 258 10.77 -17.88 13.73
CA TYR A 258 11.54 -16.64 13.64
C TYR A 258 13.00 -16.78 14.08
N ASN A 259 13.34 -17.85 14.79
CA ASN A 259 14.70 -18.12 15.25
C ASN A 259 15.67 -18.51 14.12
N PHE A 260 15.17 -18.68 12.90
CA PHE A 260 15.91 -19.30 11.80
C PHE A 260 16.05 -18.43 10.54
N LEU A 261 15.72 -17.14 10.57
CA LEU A 261 16.00 -16.28 9.40
C LEU A 261 17.51 -16.30 9.11
N PRO A 262 17.95 -16.83 7.95
CA PRO A 262 19.36 -17.10 7.72
C PRO A 262 20.18 -15.82 7.58
N GLY A 263 21.31 -15.75 8.28
CA GLY A 263 22.25 -14.63 8.22
C GLY A 263 23.16 -14.54 7.01
N LYS A 264 22.78 -15.20 5.93
CA LYS A 264 23.51 -15.16 4.65
C LYS A 264 22.75 -14.42 3.56
N SER A 265 21.65 -13.79 3.92
CA SER A 265 20.74 -13.19 2.95
C SER A 265 21.17 -11.76 2.59
N ARG A 266 21.10 -11.43 1.29
CA ARG A 266 21.20 -10.05 0.77
C ARG A 266 19.95 -9.22 1.10
N ILE A 267 19.11 -9.70 2.01
CA ILE A 267 17.86 -9.05 2.38
C ILE A 267 18.18 -7.65 2.90
N SER A 268 17.66 -6.66 2.18
CA SER A 268 17.75 -5.25 2.50
C SER A 268 16.41 -4.72 3.02
N VAL A 269 15.30 -5.41 2.72
CA VAL A 269 13.95 -5.09 3.18
C VAL A 269 13.30 -6.32 3.82
N LEU A 270 12.93 -6.20 5.10
CA LEU A 270 12.27 -7.26 5.86
C LEU A 270 10.99 -6.75 6.52
N HIS A 271 9.86 -7.33 6.13
CA HIS A 271 8.54 -7.03 6.69
C HIS A 271 7.94 -8.27 7.33
N ILE A 272 7.55 -8.17 8.60
CA ILE A 272 6.96 -9.25 9.38
C ILE A 272 5.65 -8.77 9.98
N TYR A 273 4.57 -9.46 9.63
CA TYR A 273 3.22 -9.18 10.08
C TYR A 273 2.62 -10.44 10.69
N ASN A 274 2.26 -10.40 11.97
CA ASN A 274 1.41 -11.45 12.53
C ASN A 274 -0.02 -10.95 12.63
N VAL A 275 -0.97 -11.87 12.64
CA VAL A 275 -2.36 -11.59 13.05
C VAL A 275 -2.59 -12.43 14.30
N LEU A 276 -2.54 -11.79 15.46
CA LEU A 276 -2.61 -12.48 16.75
C LEU A 276 -4.03 -13.04 16.98
N LEU A 277 -4.22 -14.35 16.78
CA LEU A 277 -5.41 -15.07 17.26
C LEU A 277 -5.28 -15.54 18.72
N ASP A 278 -4.04 -15.69 19.22
CA ASP A 278 -3.76 -16.12 20.61
C ASP A 278 -2.79 -15.18 21.33
N LYS A 279 -2.92 -15.12 22.67
CA LYS A 279 -2.32 -14.12 23.58
C LYS A 279 -0.83 -14.32 23.88
N GLU A 280 -0.18 -15.30 23.29
CA GLU A 280 1.24 -15.57 23.51
C GLU A 280 2.08 -15.01 22.39
N ALA A 281 3.22 -14.47 22.79
CA ALA A 281 3.78 -13.27 22.23
C ALA A 281 5.21 -13.59 21.72
N PRO A 282 5.55 -13.33 20.43
CA PRO A 282 6.86 -13.62 19.82
C PRO A 282 8.15 -13.37 20.62
N LEU A 283 9.04 -14.36 20.61
CA LEU A 283 10.48 -14.18 20.86
C LEU A 283 11.17 -14.09 19.49
N ILE A 284 11.89 -13.01 19.20
CA ILE A 284 12.60 -12.85 17.91
C ILE A 284 14.10 -12.60 18.17
N ASP A 285 14.95 -13.63 18.07
CA ASP A 285 16.41 -13.52 18.26
C ASP A 285 17.20 -13.37 16.93
N PHE A 286 16.59 -12.71 15.93
CA PHE A 286 16.89 -12.87 14.49
C PHE A 286 18.03 -12.00 13.91
N ILE A 287 18.55 -10.99 14.60
CA ILE A 287 19.16 -9.83 13.89
C ILE A 287 20.69 -9.83 13.90
N LYS A 288 21.37 -10.73 14.62
CA LYS A 288 22.86 -10.86 14.56
C LYS A 288 23.45 -11.04 13.16
N ASN A 289 22.59 -11.26 12.17
CA ASN A 289 22.85 -11.92 10.92
C ASN A 289 22.51 -11.08 9.67
N HIS A 290 21.87 -9.90 9.82
CA HIS A 290 21.36 -9.11 8.69
C HIS A 290 21.96 -7.71 8.57
N LYS A 291 23.29 -7.63 8.37
CA LYS A 291 24.01 -6.35 8.26
C LYS A 291 23.56 -5.47 7.09
N SER A 292 22.93 -6.05 6.07
CA SER A 292 22.45 -5.35 4.87
C SER A 292 21.10 -4.65 5.03
N LEU A 293 20.39 -4.83 6.15
CA LEU A 293 19.05 -4.26 6.32
C LEU A 293 19.06 -2.75 6.23
N THR A 294 18.21 -2.25 5.34
CA THR A 294 17.91 -0.83 5.17
C THR A 294 16.48 -0.50 5.59
N GLU A 295 15.58 -1.49 5.59
CA GLU A 295 14.19 -1.33 6.00
C GLU A 295 13.72 -2.53 6.83
N LEU A 296 13.09 -2.23 7.97
CA LEU A 296 12.49 -3.19 8.87
C LEU A 296 11.08 -2.73 9.26
N ASP A 297 10.07 -3.56 9.00
CA ASP A 297 8.68 -3.33 9.41
C ASP A 297 8.18 -4.52 10.23
N LEU A 298 7.88 -4.27 11.50
CA LEU A 298 7.38 -5.26 12.44
C LEU A 298 5.95 -4.86 12.85
N ARG A 299 4.98 -5.76 12.68
CA ARG A 299 3.61 -5.52 13.15
C ARG A 299 3.01 -6.70 13.87
N GLU A 300 2.32 -6.40 14.97
CA GLU A 300 1.67 -7.37 15.85
C GLU A 300 2.64 -8.45 16.32
N THR A 301 3.90 -8.06 16.58
CA THR A 301 4.95 -8.94 17.07
C THR A 301 5.25 -8.65 18.53
N VAL A 302 5.86 -9.60 19.23
CA VAL A 302 6.54 -9.31 20.49
C VAL A 302 8.02 -9.24 20.27
N ILE A 303 8.63 -8.29 20.96
CA ILE A 303 10.01 -7.91 20.75
C ILE A 303 10.68 -8.02 22.12
N THR A 304 11.65 -8.93 22.20
CA THR A 304 12.47 -9.11 23.39
C THR A 304 13.50 -8.00 23.53
N LYS A 305 14.11 -7.93 24.72
CA LYS A 305 15.26 -7.05 24.97
C LYS A 305 16.42 -7.34 24.02
N SER A 306 16.75 -8.62 23.79
CA SER A 306 17.83 -9.04 22.87
C SER A 306 17.53 -8.57 21.45
N CYS A 307 16.32 -8.82 20.96
CA CYS A 307 15.86 -8.37 19.66
C CYS A 307 16.06 -6.87 19.46
N LEU A 308 15.57 -6.06 20.40
CA LEU A 308 15.62 -4.60 20.29
C LEU A 308 17.05 -4.08 20.26
N GLN A 309 17.93 -4.65 21.10
CA GLN A 309 19.36 -4.33 21.09
C GLN A 309 20.01 -4.63 19.75
N GLU A 310 19.61 -5.71 19.09
CA GLU A 310 20.14 -6.07 17.78
C GLU A 310 19.60 -5.18 16.66
N ILE A 311 18.30 -4.82 16.66
CA ILE A 311 17.74 -3.80 15.74
C ILE A 311 18.59 -2.54 15.82
N PHE A 312 18.90 -2.12 17.04
CA PHE A 312 19.62 -0.88 17.28
C PHE A 312 21.08 -0.94 16.83
N ARG A 313 21.66 -2.14 16.65
CA ARG A 313 23.01 -2.34 16.10
C ARG A 313 23.04 -2.30 14.56
N LEU A 314 21.90 -2.22 13.87
CA LEU A 314 21.86 -2.22 12.40
C LEU A 314 22.37 -0.90 11.79
N GLU A 315 23.64 -0.84 11.41
CA GLU A 315 24.31 0.39 10.93
C GLU A 315 23.71 1.01 9.64
N HIS A 316 23.01 0.22 8.83
CA HIS A 316 22.49 0.65 7.52
C HIS A 316 20.98 0.92 7.51
N LEU A 317 20.30 0.76 8.65
CA LEU A 317 18.86 0.91 8.76
C LEU A 317 18.45 2.37 8.48
N LYS A 318 17.61 2.57 7.45
CA LYS A 318 17.04 3.85 7.03
C LYS A 318 15.59 3.99 7.49
N THR A 319 14.84 2.90 7.42
CA THR A 319 13.41 2.85 7.77
C THR A 319 13.18 1.81 8.86
N PHE A 320 12.55 2.23 9.96
CA PHE A 320 12.11 1.35 11.03
C PHE A 320 10.65 1.60 11.37
N ILE A 321 9.83 0.57 11.24
CA ILE A 321 8.39 0.60 11.52
C ILE A 321 8.07 -0.46 12.56
N MET A 322 7.34 -0.05 13.60
CA MET A 322 6.87 -0.92 14.66
C MET A 322 5.41 -0.58 14.98
N LYS A 323 4.47 -1.51 14.70
CA LYS A 323 3.03 -1.28 14.89
C LYS A 323 2.36 -2.39 15.70
N SER A 324 1.62 -2.02 16.74
CA SER A 324 0.89 -2.96 17.60
C SER A 324 1.79 -4.03 18.22
N CYS A 325 3.06 -3.72 18.45
CA CYS A 325 4.03 -4.65 19.04
C CYS A 325 4.00 -4.57 20.57
N VAL A 326 4.24 -5.71 21.23
CA VAL A 326 4.44 -5.77 22.69
C VAL A 326 5.94 -5.92 22.96
N LEU A 327 6.46 -5.18 23.94
CA LEU A 327 7.85 -5.33 24.36
C LEU A 327 7.90 -6.19 25.62
N GLU A 328 8.87 -7.07 25.75
CA GLU A 328 9.06 -7.83 27.00
C GLU A 328 9.58 -6.89 28.11
N LEU A 329 9.01 -6.98 29.33
CA LEU A 329 9.34 -6.09 30.44
C LEU A 329 10.83 -6.16 30.80
N PHE A 330 11.52 -5.00 30.78
CA PHE A 330 12.92 -4.93 31.17
C PHE A 330 12.98 -4.64 32.67
N MET A 331 13.55 -5.57 33.44
CA MET A 331 13.84 -5.36 34.86
C MET A 331 14.97 -4.33 35.11
N ASP A 332 15.77 -4.00 34.08
CA ASP A 332 16.92 -3.10 34.20
C ASP A 332 16.81 -1.87 33.27
N ASP A 333 17.12 -0.68 33.80
CA ASP A 333 17.27 0.59 33.08
C ASP A 333 18.59 0.64 32.28
N LEU A 334 18.77 -0.31 31.37
CA LEU A 334 19.92 -0.31 30.46
C LEU A 334 19.70 0.71 29.33
N LEU A 335 20.64 1.66 29.21
CA LEU A 335 20.71 2.60 28.10
C LEU A 335 20.89 1.82 26.79
N LEU A 336 19.84 1.78 25.98
CA LEU A 336 19.92 1.26 24.62
C LEU A 336 20.74 2.25 23.76
N GLU A 337 21.80 1.75 23.14
CA GLU A 337 22.62 2.50 22.19
C GLU A 337 22.17 2.19 20.77
N PHE A 338 21.80 3.24 20.04
CA PHE A 338 21.38 3.15 18.66
C PHE A 338 22.57 3.43 17.74
N ALA A 339 23.01 2.43 17.00
CA ALA A 339 24.17 2.48 16.11
C ALA A 339 23.85 3.07 14.74
N SER A 340 22.61 2.94 14.23
CA SER A 340 22.29 3.50 12.91
C SER A 340 22.29 5.02 12.95
N LYS A 341 23.24 5.62 12.24
CA LYS A 341 23.28 7.06 11.98
C LYS A 341 22.48 7.45 10.73
N ARG A 342 21.88 6.49 10.03
CA ARG A 342 21.21 6.69 8.73
C ARG A 342 19.70 6.62 8.80
N LEU A 343 19.13 6.37 9.99
CA LEU A 343 17.69 6.28 10.16
C LEU A 343 17.04 7.62 9.83
N ASN A 344 16.22 7.62 8.78
CA ASN A 344 15.49 8.80 8.32
C ASN A 344 13.98 8.66 8.50
N THR A 345 13.47 7.43 8.68
CA THR A 345 12.05 7.14 8.87
C THR A 345 11.85 6.27 10.09
N LEU A 346 11.06 6.76 11.04
CA LEU A 346 10.66 6.03 12.25
C LEU A 346 9.13 6.09 12.43
N CYS A 347 8.49 4.94 12.53
CA CYS A 347 7.07 4.81 12.81
C CYS A 347 6.83 3.91 14.02
N LEU A 348 6.13 4.43 15.02
CA LEU A 348 5.85 3.80 16.30
C LEU A 348 4.36 3.89 16.60
N SER A 349 3.62 2.79 16.48
CA SER A 349 2.15 2.81 16.55
C SER A 349 1.61 1.74 17.49
N HIS A 350 0.59 2.08 18.29
CA HIS A 350 -0.12 1.14 19.18
C HIS A 350 0.80 0.35 20.14
N ILE A 351 1.88 0.98 20.59
CA ILE A 351 2.81 0.45 21.58
C ILE A 351 2.27 0.81 22.97
N ASP A 352 2.27 -0.15 23.88
CA ASP A 352 1.81 0.04 25.25
C ASP A 352 2.67 1.10 25.98
N SER A 353 1.97 2.00 26.69
CA SER A 353 2.57 3.15 27.37
C SER A 353 3.61 2.77 28.42
N ASN A 354 3.55 1.56 28.97
CA ASN A 354 4.53 1.06 29.93
C ASN A 354 5.95 0.95 29.33
N TYR A 355 6.06 0.88 28.00
CA TYR A 355 7.34 0.71 27.30
C TYR A 355 7.92 2.02 26.74
N ILE A 356 7.26 3.16 26.99
CA ILE A 356 7.67 4.43 26.38
C ILE A 356 9.09 4.84 26.79
N LYS A 357 9.49 4.53 28.03
CA LYS A 357 10.82 4.87 28.56
C LYS A 357 11.98 4.31 27.72
N TYR A 358 11.75 3.25 26.95
CA TYR A 358 12.75 2.64 26.08
C TYR A 358 12.95 3.40 24.75
N PHE A 359 12.06 4.35 24.40
CA PHE A 359 12.18 5.15 23.17
C PHE A 359 12.99 6.44 23.33
N ASN A 360 13.67 6.64 24.46
CA ASN A 360 14.58 7.78 24.63
C ASN A 360 15.70 7.81 23.58
N PHE A 361 15.99 6.69 22.90
CA PHE A 361 16.93 6.66 21.77
C PHE A 361 16.52 7.57 20.61
N VAL A 362 15.23 7.94 20.48
CA VAL A 362 14.77 8.87 19.43
C VAL A 362 15.59 10.15 19.50
N THR A 363 15.79 10.72 20.69
CA THR A 363 16.63 11.93 20.90
C THR A 363 18.06 11.83 20.33
N LYS A 364 18.58 10.60 20.16
CA LYS A 364 19.94 10.30 19.66
C LYS A 364 20.00 10.12 18.14
N LEU A 365 18.88 10.15 17.44
CA LEU A 365 18.86 10.06 15.97
C LEU A 365 19.18 11.41 15.37
N ASP A 366 20.04 11.43 14.34
CA ASP A 366 20.55 12.69 13.77
C ASP A 366 19.92 13.03 12.41
N CYS A 367 19.49 12.02 11.66
CA CYS A 367 19.09 12.15 10.25
C CYS A 367 17.58 11.96 10.02
N LEU A 368 16.76 12.09 11.06
CA LEU A 368 15.34 11.79 10.98
C LEU A 368 14.60 12.82 10.11
N GLU A 369 13.99 12.35 9.01
CA GLU A 369 13.16 13.16 8.12
C GLU A 369 11.66 12.93 8.35
N TYR A 370 11.29 11.74 8.81
CA TYR A 370 9.91 11.30 9.02
C TYR A 370 9.76 10.65 10.40
N LEU A 371 8.93 11.24 11.25
CA LEU A 371 8.58 10.67 12.56
C LEU A 371 7.06 10.50 12.68
N GLU A 372 6.64 9.28 12.99
CA GLU A 372 5.24 8.94 13.23
C GLU A 372 5.09 8.22 14.58
N ILE A 373 4.25 8.76 15.46
CA ILE A 373 3.89 8.20 16.76
C ILE A 373 2.36 8.18 16.87
N LEU A 374 1.75 6.99 16.91
CA LEU A 374 0.29 6.82 16.84
C LEU A 374 -0.27 6.02 18.03
N ASN A 375 -1.30 6.54 18.69
CA ASN A 375 -2.18 5.83 19.62
C ASN A 375 -1.46 5.00 20.72
N ASN A 376 -0.42 5.58 21.31
CA ASN A 376 0.39 4.92 22.35
C ASN A 376 -0.08 5.23 23.78
N LYS A 377 -1.25 5.85 23.98
CA LYS A 377 -1.76 6.36 25.29
C LYS A 377 -0.65 7.00 26.13
N LEU A 378 0.20 7.81 25.49
CA LEU A 378 1.38 8.40 26.13
C LEU A 378 0.91 9.34 27.24
N LEU A 379 1.46 9.20 28.44
CA LEU A 379 1.32 10.20 29.50
C LEU A 379 2.03 11.50 29.07
N PRO A 380 1.55 12.68 29.50
CA PRO A 380 2.27 13.95 29.27
C PRO A 380 3.72 13.85 29.80
N GLY A 381 4.67 14.45 29.08
CA GLY A 381 6.11 14.33 29.34
C GLY A 381 6.81 13.05 28.81
N TYR A 382 6.06 12.07 28.27
CA TYR A 382 6.64 10.82 27.75
C TYR A 382 6.69 10.75 26.21
N VAL A 383 6.21 11.76 25.50
CA VAL A 383 6.49 11.86 24.06
C VAL A 383 8.01 12.00 23.90
N PRO A 384 8.68 11.20 23.04
CA PRO A 384 10.12 11.28 22.90
C PRO A 384 10.53 12.71 22.58
N ASN A 385 11.35 13.32 23.44
CA ASN A 385 11.86 14.66 23.23
C ASN A 385 12.48 14.75 21.83
N LEU A 386 12.01 15.69 21.02
CA LEU A 386 12.56 15.90 19.69
C LEU A 386 13.99 16.43 19.84
N SER A 387 14.95 15.78 19.19
CA SER A 387 16.35 16.22 19.20
C SER A 387 16.51 17.56 18.48
N GLU A 388 17.27 18.53 19.00
CA GLU A 388 17.51 19.82 18.32
C GLU A 388 17.99 19.67 16.88
N LYS A 389 18.71 18.58 16.58
CA LYS A 389 19.18 18.23 15.23
C LYS A 389 18.04 18.12 14.21
N TYR A 390 16.82 17.82 14.65
CA TYR A 390 15.63 17.72 13.81
C TYR A 390 15.17 19.04 13.21
N ASN A 391 15.64 20.17 13.72
CA ASN A 391 15.22 21.48 13.23
C ASN A 391 15.44 21.63 11.72
N LEU A 392 16.52 21.02 11.21
CA LEU A 392 16.94 21.14 9.80
C LEU A 392 16.69 19.87 8.97
N SER A 393 16.24 18.77 9.58
CA SER A 393 16.05 17.49 8.89
C SER A 393 14.60 17.01 8.86
N LEU A 394 13.80 17.28 9.89
CA LEU A 394 12.46 16.69 10.02
C LEU A 394 11.44 17.37 9.12
N LYS A 395 11.03 16.68 8.06
CA LYS A 395 10.08 17.15 7.04
C LYS A 395 8.65 16.79 7.37
N LYS A 396 8.42 15.68 8.09
CA LYS A 396 7.09 15.22 8.49
C LYS A 396 7.07 14.76 9.94
N LEU A 397 6.10 15.27 10.68
CA LEU A 397 5.83 14.88 12.05
C LEU A 397 4.36 14.46 12.17
N SER A 398 4.12 13.28 12.72
CA SER A 398 2.78 12.75 12.96
C SER A 398 2.66 12.26 14.39
N TYR A 399 1.91 12.99 15.20
CA TYR A 399 1.43 12.57 16.51
C TYR A 399 -0.08 12.41 16.43
N ILE A 400 -0.61 11.19 16.50
CA ILE A 400 -2.06 10.96 16.37
C ILE A 400 -2.55 10.23 17.60
N SER A 401 -3.66 10.69 18.18
CA SER A 401 -4.24 10.11 19.40
C SER A 401 -3.23 10.07 20.56
N THR A 402 -2.52 11.18 20.76
CA THR A 402 -1.56 11.38 21.86
C THR A 402 -1.91 12.59 22.71
N ILE A 403 -1.24 12.72 23.86
CA ILE A 403 -1.31 13.90 24.73
C ILE A 403 -0.17 14.85 24.36
N LEU A 404 -0.47 16.15 24.23
CA LEU A 404 0.49 17.22 23.95
C LEU A 404 0.48 18.22 25.12
N ASP A 405 1.66 18.51 25.67
CA ASP A 405 1.89 19.51 26.71
C ASP A 405 2.68 20.71 26.16
N GLU A 406 2.94 21.70 27.01
CA GLU A 406 3.63 22.93 26.63
C GLU A 406 5.07 22.67 26.14
N ASP A 407 5.80 21.74 26.76
CA ASP A 407 7.19 21.42 26.40
C ASP A 407 7.28 20.83 24.98
N ILE A 408 6.40 19.88 24.67
CA ILE A 408 6.31 19.28 23.34
C ILE A 408 5.98 20.34 22.29
N MET A 409 5.05 21.24 22.60
CA MET A 409 4.63 22.32 21.69
C MET A 409 5.77 23.32 21.46
N ASN A 410 6.44 23.78 22.52
CA ASN A 410 7.59 24.68 22.43
C ASN A 410 8.70 24.08 21.58
N ARG A 411 9.01 22.80 21.81
CA ARG A 411 10.01 22.09 21.02
C ARG A 411 9.58 21.95 19.57
N MET A 412 8.34 21.53 19.30
CA MET A 412 7.81 21.38 17.94
C MET A 412 7.93 22.69 17.15
N GLY A 413 7.65 23.83 17.79
CA GLY A 413 7.78 25.17 17.19
C GLY A 413 9.15 25.50 16.60
N GLN A 414 10.22 24.79 16.99
CA GLN A 414 11.58 25.03 16.50
C GLN A 414 11.94 24.28 15.20
N LEU A 415 11.04 23.46 14.65
CA LEU A 415 11.31 22.68 13.42
C LEU A 415 11.25 23.58 12.17
N GLU A 416 12.39 23.91 11.56
CA GLU A 416 12.44 24.90 10.47
C GLU A 416 11.92 24.36 9.13
N VAL A 417 12.26 23.10 8.82
CA VAL A 417 11.98 22.49 7.51
C VAL A 417 10.71 21.64 7.46
N LEU A 418 9.87 21.72 8.50
CA LEU A 418 8.65 20.90 8.62
C LEU A 418 7.65 21.27 7.52
N ASN A 419 7.30 20.28 6.69
CA ASN A 419 6.35 20.43 5.58
C ASN A 419 4.99 19.82 5.90
N GLU A 420 4.94 18.78 6.72
CA GLU A 420 3.70 18.09 7.08
C GLU A 420 3.60 17.86 8.59
N LEU A 421 2.46 18.24 9.17
CA LEU A 421 2.16 18.08 10.58
C LEU A 421 0.79 17.43 10.76
N TYR A 422 0.77 16.27 11.42
CA TYR A 422 -0.46 15.55 11.74
C TYR A 422 -0.61 15.44 13.26
N LEU A 423 -1.65 16.06 13.81
CA LEU A 423 -2.01 16.12 15.22
C LEU A 423 -3.43 15.58 15.47
N SER A 424 -3.95 14.77 14.55
CA SER A 424 -5.32 14.26 14.59
C SER A 424 -5.63 13.55 15.92
N LYS A 425 -6.80 13.82 16.50
CA LYS A 425 -7.29 13.22 17.77
C LYS A 425 -6.37 13.43 18.98
N CYS A 426 -5.44 14.39 18.94
CA CYS A 426 -4.63 14.73 20.10
C CYS A 426 -5.41 15.50 21.15
N SER A 427 -5.02 15.34 22.41
CA SER A 427 -5.52 16.12 23.55
C SER A 427 -4.44 17.06 24.05
N PHE A 428 -4.75 18.36 24.14
CA PHE A 428 -3.84 19.38 24.64
C PHE A 428 -4.05 19.54 26.15
N ILE A 429 -3.02 19.30 26.96
CA ILE A 429 -3.07 19.43 28.41
C ILE A 429 -2.41 20.73 28.84
N TYR A 430 -3.20 21.62 29.45
CA TYR A 430 -2.77 22.96 29.87
C TYR A 430 -2.14 23.80 28.76
N THR A 431 -2.42 23.47 27.50
CA THR A 431 -1.89 24.15 26.32
C THR A 431 -2.95 24.15 25.20
N HIS A 432 -2.65 24.80 24.08
CA HIS A 432 -3.49 24.90 22.90
C HIS A 432 -2.61 24.99 21.64
N PHE A 433 -3.19 24.83 20.45
CA PHE A 433 -2.42 24.87 19.21
C PHE A 433 -1.72 26.22 18.98
N HIS A 434 -2.38 27.33 19.28
CA HIS A 434 -1.79 28.67 19.17
C HIS A 434 -0.59 28.91 20.11
N LYS A 435 -0.36 28.05 21.11
CA LYS A 435 0.79 28.11 22.02
C LYS A 435 2.10 27.64 21.38
N LEU A 436 2.11 27.20 20.13
CA LEU A 436 3.34 27.13 19.32
C LEU A 436 4.09 28.48 19.27
N GLY A 437 3.37 29.59 19.50
CA GLY A 437 3.95 30.92 19.70
C GLY A 437 4.28 31.66 18.41
N ASN A 438 4.54 32.96 18.53
CA ASN A 438 4.76 33.84 17.37
C ASN A 438 6.10 33.60 16.65
N PHE A 439 6.97 32.75 17.22
CA PHE A 439 8.29 32.41 16.68
C PHE A 439 8.35 30.99 16.11
N CYS A 440 7.19 30.39 15.79
CA CYS A 440 7.13 29.10 15.13
C CYS A 440 7.92 29.14 13.81
N LYS A 441 8.94 28.30 13.71
CA LYS A 441 9.91 28.36 12.62
C LYS A 441 9.40 27.81 11.29
N PHE A 442 8.35 26.97 11.31
CA PHE A 442 7.77 26.38 10.11
C PHE A 442 6.60 27.16 9.47
N PHE A 443 6.35 28.42 9.89
CA PHE A 443 5.31 29.25 9.25
C PHE A 443 5.46 29.40 7.73
N ASN A 444 6.70 29.35 7.22
CA ASN A 444 7.02 29.53 5.81
C ASN A 444 7.31 28.22 5.05
N SER A 445 7.21 27.06 5.70
CA SER A 445 7.50 25.74 5.12
C SER A 445 6.31 24.79 5.15
N LEU A 446 5.44 24.86 6.18
CA LEU A 446 4.32 23.94 6.35
C LEU A 446 3.33 23.99 5.18
N LYS A 447 3.05 22.82 4.60
CA LYS A 447 2.14 22.59 3.47
C LYS A 447 0.88 21.83 3.87
N ILE A 448 1.01 20.87 4.79
CA ILE A 448 -0.09 20.01 5.24
C ILE A 448 -0.22 20.13 6.75
N LEU A 449 -1.43 20.45 7.21
CA LEU A 449 -1.79 20.48 8.63
C LEU A 449 -3.05 19.66 8.86
N ASP A 450 -2.95 18.65 9.71
CA ASP A 450 -4.09 17.82 10.13
C ASP A 450 -4.34 17.97 11.63
N LEU A 451 -5.42 18.68 11.96
CA LEU A 451 -5.99 18.88 13.28
C LEU A 451 -7.39 18.23 13.36
N SER A 452 -7.63 17.17 12.59
CA SER A 452 -8.91 16.48 12.63
C SER A 452 -9.20 15.90 14.01
N CYS A 453 -10.44 16.02 14.46
CA CYS A 453 -10.88 15.58 15.79
C CYS A 453 -10.12 16.22 16.98
N VAL A 454 -9.45 17.36 16.78
CA VAL A 454 -8.88 18.20 17.86
C VAL A 454 -9.91 19.23 18.32
N GLU A 455 -9.96 19.53 19.61
CA GLU A 455 -10.72 20.67 20.14
C GLU A 455 -9.94 21.96 19.91
N LEU A 456 -10.48 22.82 19.03
CA LEU A 456 -9.89 24.10 18.67
C LEU A 456 -10.72 25.23 19.26
N ASN A 457 -10.05 26.29 19.71
CA ASN A 457 -10.70 27.56 20.09
C ASN A 457 -10.53 28.63 18.99
N ILE A 458 -11.06 29.83 19.23
CA ILE A 458 -10.98 30.95 18.27
C ILE A 458 -9.54 31.42 18.04
N GLU A 459 -8.71 31.39 19.08
CA GLU A 459 -7.30 31.78 19.00
C GLU A 459 -6.50 30.82 18.12
N ASP A 460 -6.78 29.52 18.21
CA ASP A 460 -6.18 28.49 17.35
C ASP A 460 -6.48 28.75 15.87
N LEU A 461 -7.74 29.06 15.54
CA LEU A 461 -8.10 29.40 14.16
C LEU A 461 -7.43 30.68 13.67
N ASN A 462 -7.35 31.71 14.53
CA ASN A 462 -6.64 32.93 14.16
C ASN A 462 -5.15 32.68 13.95
N TYR A 463 -4.56 31.78 14.74
CA TYR A 463 -3.15 31.43 14.64
C TYR A 463 -2.81 30.68 13.35
N ILE A 464 -3.71 29.84 12.82
CA ILE A 464 -3.50 29.10 11.55
C ILE A 464 -3.22 30.06 10.37
N LYS A 465 -3.73 31.30 10.40
CA LYS A 465 -3.49 32.32 9.36
C LYS A 465 -2.01 32.63 9.13
N ASN A 466 -1.14 32.30 10.09
CA ASN A 466 0.29 32.55 9.99
C ASN A 466 1.01 31.58 9.02
N PHE A 467 0.40 30.46 8.61
CA PHE A 467 1.01 29.48 7.71
C PHE A 467 0.88 29.86 6.23
N LYS A 468 1.94 30.42 5.64
CA LYS A 468 1.91 31.04 4.30
C LYS A 468 1.92 30.06 3.12
N LYS A 469 2.29 28.80 3.33
CA LYS A 469 2.39 27.77 2.28
C LYS A 469 1.40 26.62 2.46
N LEU A 470 0.42 26.79 3.33
CA LEU A 470 -0.54 25.75 3.67
C LEU A 470 -1.48 25.46 2.49
N ILE A 471 -1.34 24.29 1.87
CA ILE A 471 -2.14 23.83 0.73
C ILE A 471 -3.27 22.88 1.14
N LYS A 472 -3.10 22.18 2.27
CA LYS A 472 -4.07 21.21 2.79
C LYS A 472 -4.27 21.42 4.29
N LEU A 473 -5.54 21.55 4.68
CA LEU A 473 -5.96 21.69 6.06
C LEU A 473 -7.06 20.68 6.39
N SER A 474 -6.89 19.95 7.49
CA SER A 474 -7.94 19.10 8.07
C SER A 474 -8.26 19.59 9.47
N ILE A 475 -9.53 19.87 9.77
CA ILE A 475 -9.97 20.36 11.10
C ILE A 475 -11.27 19.69 11.54
N LYS A 476 -11.47 19.57 12.86
CA LYS A 476 -12.81 19.33 13.42
C LYS A 476 -13.66 20.58 13.25
N MET A 477 -14.93 20.42 12.92
CA MET A 477 -15.87 21.55 12.97
C MET A 477 -15.87 22.13 14.39
N PRO A 478 -15.55 23.42 14.57
CA PRO A 478 -15.61 24.04 15.88
C PRO A 478 -17.05 24.12 16.40
N ASP A 479 -17.21 24.10 17.73
CA ASP A 479 -18.50 24.22 18.40
C ASP A 479 -18.96 25.69 18.59
N PHE A 480 -18.24 26.65 17.99
CA PHE A 480 -18.53 28.10 18.04
C PHE A 480 -19.03 28.65 16.69
N ASP A 481 -19.31 29.96 16.65
CA ASP A 481 -19.82 30.67 15.46
C ASP A 481 -18.99 30.40 14.18
N LEU A 482 -19.66 30.28 13.04
CA LEU A 482 -19.04 30.02 11.73
C LEU A 482 -18.24 31.22 11.21
N ILE A 483 -18.51 32.43 11.70
CA ILE A 483 -17.83 33.66 11.27
C ILE A 483 -16.30 33.57 11.48
N PRO A 484 -15.78 33.22 12.68
CA PRO A 484 -14.36 32.99 12.90
C PRO A 484 -13.73 31.99 11.92
N LEU A 485 -14.41 30.89 11.61
CA LEU A 485 -13.91 29.88 10.67
C LEU A 485 -13.86 30.43 9.25
N LYS A 486 -14.93 31.09 8.79
CA LYS A 486 -14.96 31.77 7.49
C LYS A 486 -13.82 32.78 7.36
N ASN A 487 -13.63 33.60 8.40
CA ASN A 487 -12.56 34.57 8.45
C ASN A 487 -11.17 33.93 8.49
N CYS A 488 -11.01 32.71 9.00
CA CYS A 488 -9.75 31.96 8.90
C CYS A 488 -9.47 31.53 7.47
N LEU A 489 -10.43 30.86 6.83
CA LEU A 489 -10.27 30.23 5.52
C LEU A 489 -9.99 31.24 4.39
N ILE A 490 -10.55 32.45 4.44
CA ILE A 490 -10.35 33.48 3.41
C ILE A 490 -8.88 33.89 3.26
N PHE A 491 -8.09 33.85 4.33
CA PHE A 491 -6.69 34.29 4.29
C PHE A 491 -5.70 33.17 3.95
N LEU A 492 -6.16 31.94 3.79
CA LEU A 492 -5.30 30.78 3.61
C LEU A 492 -5.20 30.38 2.13
N PRO A 493 -3.99 30.09 1.61
CA PRO A 493 -3.80 29.63 0.23
C PRO A 493 -4.09 28.12 0.08
N ILE A 494 -5.21 27.66 0.65
CA ILE A 494 -5.58 26.24 0.68
C ILE A 494 -6.19 25.82 -0.66
N CYS A 495 -5.83 24.62 -1.13
CA CYS A 495 -6.49 23.97 -2.26
C CYS A 495 -7.40 22.82 -1.80
N GLN A 496 -7.11 22.21 -0.65
CA GLN A 496 -7.84 21.07 -0.10
C GLN A 496 -8.24 21.30 1.35
N LEU A 497 -9.54 21.24 1.63
CA LEU A 497 -10.07 21.41 2.98
C LEU A 497 -10.91 20.19 3.37
N GLN A 498 -10.55 19.58 4.50
CA GLN A 498 -11.31 18.48 5.08
C GLN A 498 -11.89 18.90 6.43
N ILE A 499 -13.21 18.82 6.56
CA ILE A 499 -13.92 19.18 7.79
C ILE A 499 -14.57 17.94 8.38
N PHE A 500 -14.23 17.63 9.63
CA PHE A 500 -14.81 16.52 10.38
C PHE A 500 -15.95 17.02 11.25
N TYR A 501 -17.17 16.54 10.96
CA TYR A 501 -18.38 17.03 11.60
C TYR A 501 -18.65 16.33 12.93
N GLY A 502 -18.98 17.13 13.95
CA GLY A 502 -19.75 16.67 15.12
C GLY A 502 -21.23 16.46 14.77
N LYS A 503 -22.05 16.10 15.76
CA LYS A 503 -23.48 15.72 15.59
C LYS A 503 -24.42 16.82 15.03
N GLN A 504 -23.94 18.02 14.66
CA GLN A 504 -24.77 19.14 14.24
C GLN A 504 -24.87 19.26 12.70
N LYS A 505 -25.96 18.72 12.11
CA LYS A 505 -26.22 18.71 10.66
C LYS A 505 -26.51 20.09 10.04
N GLY A 506 -27.08 21.04 10.78
CA GLY A 506 -27.60 22.30 10.21
C GLY A 506 -26.54 23.25 9.60
N ASN A 507 -25.32 23.24 10.16
CA ASN A 507 -24.23 24.12 9.71
C ASN A 507 -23.48 23.58 8.48
N TYR A 508 -23.72 22.32 8.09
CA TYR A 508 -23.03 21.63 6.99
C TYR A 508 -23.36 22.28 5.63
N ASP A 509 -24.64 22.51 5.35
CA ASP A 509 -25.09 22.94 4.02
C ASP A 509 -24.64 24.37 3.68
N ILE A 510 -24.57 25.24 4.68
CA ILE A 510 -24.10 26.63 4.52
C ILE A 510 -22.61 26.66 4.18
N ILE A 511 -21.79 25.87 4.89
CA ILE A 511 -20.35 25.79 4.66
C ILE A 511 -20.05 25.11 3.33
N ARG A 512 -20.77 24.04 3.01
CA ARG A 512 -20.63 23.34 1.72
C ARG A 512 -20.94 24.27 0.55
N LYS A 513 -22.00 25.08 0.66
CA LYS A 513 -22.35 26.08 -0.37
C LYS A 513 -21.25 27.13 -0.51
N TYR A 514 -20.75 27.67 0.60
CA TYR A 514 -19.64 28.63 0.59
C TYR A 514 -18.35 28.06 -0.02
N LEU A 515 -17.97 26.84 0.35
CA LEU A 515 -16.76 26.18 -0.15
C LEU A 515 -16.85 25.86 -1.64
N PHE A 516 -18.04 25.48 -2.12
CA PHE A 516 -18.32 25.29 -3.55
C PHE A 516 -18.20 26.61 -4.33
N GLU A 517 -18.74 27.71 -3.80
CA GLU A 517 -18.63 29.04 -4.41
C GLU A 517 -17.17 29.55 -4.48
N GLN A 518 -16.27 29.03 -3.64
CA GLN A 518 -14.86 29.40 -3.59
C GLN A 518 -13.91 28.37 -4.27
N ASN A 519 -14.45 27.37 -4.98
CA ASN A 519 -13.69 26.31 -5.66
C ASN A 519 -12.74 25.49 -4.74
N PHE A 520 -13.10 25.26 -3.48
CA PHE A 520 -12.37 24.31 -2.64
C PHE A 520 -12.78 22.87 -2.96
N ASP A 521 -11.80 21.98 -3.15
CA ASP A 521 -12.05 20.53 -3.20
C ASP A 521 -12.40 20.02 -1.79
N LEU A 522 -13.68 19.75 -1.55
CA LEU A 522 -14.19 19.07 -0.38
C LEU A 522 -13.99 17.56 -0.54
N VAL A 523 -13.20 16.96 0.35
CA VAL A 523 -12.93 15.51 0.39
C VAL A 523 -13.54 14.86 1.63
#